data_AF-L9ZW32-F1
#
_entry.id   AF-L9ZW32-F1
#
_cell.length_a   1.000
_cell.length_b   1.000
_cell.length_c   1.000
_cell.angle_alpha   90.00
_cell.angle_beta   90.00
_cell.angle_gamma   90.00
#
_symmetry.space_group_name_H-M   'P 1'
#
loop_
_entity.id
_entity.type
_entity.pdbx_description
1 polymer ?
#
loop_
_entity_poly.entity_id
_entity_poly.type
_entity_poly.pdbx_seq_one_letter_code
_entity_poly.pdbx_strand_id
1 'polypeptide(L)' 'MLDTVVELVAELGFDWLLERNDRRTLTQQFCLFLGLVFGLMAVAVAVVNGPAYGIALGLVALGLFYIGL' A
#
# COMPACT_ATOMS: atom_id res chain seq x y z
N MET A 1 -8.02 -0.21 -20.00
CA MET A 1 -8.89 -1.03 -19.13
C MET A 1 -8.19 -1.42 -17.84
N LEU A 2 -6.95 -1.95 -17.88
CA LEU A 2 -6.16 -2.19 -16.65
C LEU A 2 -5.92 -0.89 -15.86
N ASP A 3 -5.64 0.21 -16.57
CA ASP A 3 -5.41 1.55 -15.99
C ASP A 3 -6.58 2.02 -15.13
N THR A 4 -7.81 1.87 -15.63
CA THR A 4 -9.05 2.24 -14.92
C THR A 4 -9.31 1.38 -13.68
N VAL A 5 -8.89 0.12 -13.67
CA VAL A 5 -9.03 -0.77 -12.51
C VAL A 5 -7.96 -0.46 -11.46
N VAL A 6 -6.73 -0.17 -11.89
CA VAL A 6 -5.65 0.28 -11.01
C VAL A 6 -6.01 1.61 -10.36
N GLU A 7 -6.57 2.54 -11.13
CA GLU A 7 -7.06 3.83 -10.67
C GLU A 7 -8.19 3.67 -9.64
N LEU A 8 -9.19 2.81 -9.92
CA LEU A 8 -10.29 2.54 -8.99
C LEU A 8 -9.82 1.87 -7.68
N VAL A 9 -8.90 0.91 -7.76
CA VAL A 9 -8.33 0.24 -6.57
C VAL A 9 -7.46 1.21 -5.77
N ALA A 10 -6.73 2.09 -6.45
CA ALA A 10 -5.95 3.14 -5.80
C ALA A 10 -6.89 4.14 -5.11
N GLU A 11 -7.91 4.66 -5.79
CA GLU A 11 -8.87 5.62 -5.25
C GLU A 11 -9.62 5.05 -4.04
N LEU A 12 -10.16 3.83 -4.16
CA LEU A 12 -10.85 3.15 -3.06
C LEU A 12 -9.91 2.82 -1.89
N GLY A 13 -8.69 2.36 -2.20
CA GLY A 13 -7.68 2.06 -1.20
C GLY A 13 -7.22 3.31 -0.47
N PHE A 14 -7.04 4.43 -1.18
CA PHE A 14 -6.66 5.72 -0.62
C PHE A 14 -7.79 6.31 0.21
N ASP A 15 -9.04 6.30 -0.24
CA ASP A 15 -10.17 6.76 0.57
C ASP A 15 -10.28 5.94 1.84
N TRP A 16 -10.15 4.62 1.76
CA TRP A 16 -10.20 3.74 2.92
C TRP A 16 -9.00 3.93 3.89
N LEU A 17 -7.82 4.27 3.36
CA LEU A 17 -6.61 4.57 4.17
C LEU A 17 -6.65 5.96 4.79
N LEU A 18 -7.10 6.96 4.02
CA LEU A 18 -7.14 8.37 4.37
C LEU A 18 -8.39 8.76 5.15
N GLU A 19 -9.43 7.92 5.14
CA GLU A 19 -10.58 8.11 6.00
C GLU A 19 -10.10 8.13 7.45
N ARG A 20 -10.10 9.36 7.98
CA ARG A 20 -9.45 9.72 9.23
C ARG A 20 -10.28 9.15 10.37
N ASN A 21 -10.01 7.90 10.70
CA ASN A 21 -10.59 7.27 11.87
C ASN A 21 -9.85 7.78 13.11
N ASP A 22 -10.43 8.76 13.82
CA ASP A 22 -9.87 9.38 15.02
C ASP A 22 -9.60 8.40 16.18
N ARG A 23 -10.02 7.13 16.05
CA ARG A 23 -9.73 6.05 17.02
C ARG A 23 -8.44 5.28 16.73
N ARG A 24 -7.78 5.49 15.58
CA ARG A 24 -6.54 4.77 15.24
C ARG A 24 -5.39 5.23 16.14
N THR A 25 -4.65 4.25 16.65
CA THR A 25 -3.42 4.52 17.41
C THR A 25 -2.31 5.04 16.49
N LEU A 26 -1.33 5.78 17.06
CA LEU A 26 -0.18 6.28 16.29
C LEU A 26 0.54 5.15 15.55
N THR A 27 0.66 3.97 16.15
CA THR A 27 1.30 2.80 15.54
C THR A 27 0.53 2.31 14.31
N GLN A 28 -0.80 2.29 14.35
CA GLN A 28 -1.63 1.89 13.21
C GLN A 28 -1.47 2.88 12.05
N GLN A 29 -1.51 4.18 12.31
CA GLN A 29 -1.27 5.20 11.29
C GLN A 29 0.14 5.07 10.67
N PHE A 30 1.14 4.78 11.51
CA PHE A 30 2.51 4.58 11.05
C PHE A 30 2.65 3.33 10.16
N CYS A 31 1.96 2.24 10.51
CA CYS A 31 1.90 1.02 9.70
C CYS A 31 1.21 1.26 8.36
N LEU A 32 0.11 2.02 8.31
CA LEU A 32 -0.54 2.39 7.06
C LEU A 32 0.36 3.25 6.17
N PHE A 33 1.05 4.23 6.77
CA PHE A 33 1.99 5.08 6.04
C PHE A 33 3.17 4.28 5.48
N LEU A 34 3.79 3.43 6.30
CA LEU A 34 4.86 2.55 5.83
C LEU A 34 4.36 1.58 4.77
N GLY A 35 3.16 1.01 4.93
CA GLY A 35 2.53 0.15 3.93
C GLY A 35 2.42 0.85 2.57
N LEU A 36 2.01 2.11 2.55
CA LEU A 36 1.95 2.93 1.33
C LEU A 36 3.34 3.11 0.70
N VAL A 37 4.34 3.49 1.50
CA VAL A 37 5.71 3.69 1.03
C VAL A 37 6.28 2.41 0.44
N PHE A 38 6.10 1.27 1.13
CA PHE A 38 6.54 -0.04 0.65
C PHE A 38 5.77 -0.48 -0.60
N GLY A 39 4.49 -0.14 -0.73
CA GLY A 39 3.70 -0.41 -1.92
C GLY A 39 4.21 0.34 -3.14
N LEU A 40 4.55 1.63 -3.00
CA LEU A 40 5.18 2.40 -4.08
C LEU A 40 6.57 1.88 -4.43
N MET A 41 7.37 1.52 -3.43
CA MET A 41 8.67 0.88 -3.62
C MET A 41 8.56 -0.45 -4.35
N ALA A 42 7.53 -1.25 -4.06
CA ALA A 42 7.28 -2.52 -4.74
C ALA A 42 7.11 -2.34 -6.24
N VAL A 43 6.38 -1.30 -6.67
CA VAL A 43 6.21 -0.96 -8.09
C VAL A 43 7.54 -0.55 -8.70
N ALA A 44 8.28 0.35 -8.05
CA ALA A 44 9.59 0.80 -8.55
C ALA A 44 10.58 -0.38 -8.69
N VAL A 45 10.61 -1.27 -7.71
CA VAL A 45 11.49 -2.44 -7.71
C VAL A 45 11.04 -3.48 -8.72
N ALA A 46 9.72 -3.65 -8.94
CA ALA A 46 9.21 -4.51 -10.01
C ALA A 46 9.74 -4.09 -11.38
N VAL A 47 9.80 -2.77 -11.63
CA VAL A 47 10.27 -2.20 -12.90
C VAL A 47 11.79 -2.30 -13.03
N VAL A 48 12.55 -2.01 -11.97
CA VAL A 48 14.02 -1.93 -12.03
C VAL A 48 14.69 -3.30 -11.90
N ASN A 49 14.25 -4.12 -10.95
CA ASN A 49 14.91 -5.39 -10.59
C ASN A 49 14.13 -6.61 -11.08
N GLY A 50 12.93 -6.40 -11.61
CA GLY A 50 12.05 -7.44 -12.10
C GLY A 50 10.91 -7.80 -11.14
N PRO A 51 9.87 -8.48 -11.66
CA PRO A 51 8.59 -8.62 -10.98
C PRO A 51 8.67 -9.40 -9.67
N ALA A 52 9.57 -10.38 -9.55
CA ALA A 52 9.72 -11.18 -8.33
C ALA A 52 10.10 -10.33 -7.11
N TYR A 53 11.01 -9.37 -7.26
CA TYR A 53 11.43 -8.48 -6.17
C TYR A 53 10.35 -7.47 -5.81
N GLY A 54 9.60 -6.99 -6.81
CA GLY A 54 8.43 -6.15 -6.57
C GLY A 54 7.34 -6.88 -5.78
N ILE A 55 7.02 -8.13 -6.13
CA ILE A 55 6.04 -8.94 -5.40
C ILE A 55 6.48 -9.16 -3.94
N ALA A 56 7.77 -9.43 -3.70
CA ALA A 56 8.29 -9.59 -2.34
C ALA A 56 8.05 -8.34 -1.47
N LEU A 57 8.32 -7.15 -2.01
CA LEU A 57 8.03 -5.88 -1.32
C LEU A 57 6.53 -5.60 -1.20
N GLY A 58 5.74 -5.99 -2.21
CA GLY A 58 4.28 -5.88 -2.17
C GLY A 58 3.66 -6.70 -1.04
N LEU A 59 4.21 -7.88 -0.74
CA LEU A 59 3.79 -8.68 0.43
C LEU A 59 4.09 -7.99 1.76
N VAL A 60 5.24 -7.31 1.86
CA VAL A 60 5.57 -6.49 3.04
C VAL A 60 4.58 -5.34 3.21
N ALA A 61 4.25 -4.66 2.11
CA ALA A 61 3.25 -3.59 2.09
C ALA A 61 1.87 -4.10 2.55
N LEU A 62 1.43 -5.26 2.06
CA LEU A 62 0.18 -5.89 2.48
C LEU A 62 0.16 -6.24 3.96
N GLY A 63 1.26 -6.77 4.50
CA GLY A 63 1.39 -7.06 5.94
C GLY A 63 1.28 -5.81 6.80
N LEU A 64 1.91 -4.71 6.38
CA LEU A 64 1.83 -3.42 7.05
C LEU A 64 0.42 -2.83 7.01
N PHE A 65 -0.27 -2.95 5.88
CA PHE A 65 -1.67 -2.55 5.78
C PHE A 65 -2.56 -3.37 6.70
N TYR A 66 -2.38 -4.69 6.77
CA TYR A 66 -3.16 -5.55 7.67
C TYR A 66 -3.00 -5.18 9.15
N ILE A 67 -1.80 -4.76 9.56
CA ILE A 67 -1.52 -4.33 10.96
C ILE A 67 -2.08 -2.92 11.23
N GLY A 68 -2.00 -2.04 10.24
CA GLY A 68 -2.45 -0.65 10.37
C GLY A 68 -3.96 -0.46 10.25
N LEU A 69 -4.65 -1.47 9.71
CA LEU A 69 -6.08 -1.49 9.45
C LEU A 69 -6.92 -1.28 10.72
#